data_AF-Q31I44-F1
#
_entry.id   AF-Q31I44-F1
#
_cell.length_a   1.000
_cell.length_b   1.000
_cell.length_c   1.000
_cell.angle_alpha   90.00
_cell.angle_beta   90.00
_cell.angle_gamma   90.00
#
_symmetry.space_group_name_H-M   'P 1'
#
loop_
_entity.id
_entity.type
_entity.pdbx_description
1 polymer ?
#
loop_
_entity_poly.entity_id
_entity_poly.type
_entity_poly.pdbx_seq_one_letter_code
_entity_poly.pdbx_strand_id
1 'polypeptide(L)'
;MQSKPYHWIRLELVPLPGLNDHVKKVLYWNPDAAELIGDGAEEILQMIQIAQKDGFINGSSISHFEITSPLNKPSELAAILTQYYWIVPEPVMEPVSESINQPGLAEMQFH
;
A
#
# COMPACT_ATOMS: atom_id res chain seq x y z
N MET A 1 4.99 -13.21 28.55
CA MET A 1 4.18 -13.13 27.33
C MET A 1 4.75 -12.01 26.50
N GLN A 2 5.60 -12.31 25.50
CA GLN A 2 6.13 -11.26 24.62
C GLN A 2 5.03 -10.90 23.63
N SER A 3 4.51 -9.68 23.75
CA SER A 3 3.63 -9.05 22.78
C SER A 3 4.40 -8.98 21.45
N LYS A 4 4.02 -9.81 20.47
CA LYS A 4 4.60 -9.71 19.12
C LYS A 4 4.42 -8.26 18.63
N PRO A 5 5.48 -7.56 18.20
CA PRO A 5 5.30 -6.19 17.73
C PRO A 5 4.45 -6.22 16.46
N TYR A 6 3.53 -5.27 16.34
CA TYR A 6 2.77 -5.03 15.11
C TYR A 6 3.74 -4.47 14.06
N HIS A 7 4.48 -5.36 13.40
CA HIS A 7 5.45 -5.00 12.34
C HIS A 7 4.78 -4.70 10.99
N TRP A 8 3.47 -4.97 10.88
CA TRP A 8 2.73 -4.84 9.64
C TRP A 8 1.72 -3.69 9.72
N ILE A 9 1.59 -2.99 8.61
CA ILE A 9 0.63 -1.89 8.44
C ILE A 9 -0.21 -2.23 7.22
N ARG A 10 -1.52 -2.41 7.41
CA ARG A 10 -2.50 -2.47 6.33
C ARG A 10 -2.67 -1.06 5.78
N LEU A 11 -2.42 -0.88 4.49
CA LEU A 11 -2.60 0.35 3.75
C LEU A 11 -3.79 0.18 2.82
N GLU A 12 -4.89 0.85 3.14
CA GLU A 12 -6.00 0.99 2.20
C GLU A 12 -5.78 2.25 1.36
N LEU A 13 -5.58 2.03 0.06
CA LEU A 13 -5.33 3.07 -0.93
C LEU A 13 -6.61 3.36 -1.68
N VAL A 14 -7.11 4.59 -1.54
CA VAL A 14 -8.32 5.07 -2.22
C VAL A 14 -7.90 6.08 -3.28
N PRO A 15 -8.19 5.86 -4.58
CA PRO A 15 -7.73 6.75 -5.64
C PRO A 15 -8.29 8.15 -5.48
N LEU A 16 -7.47 9.16 -5.77
CA LEU A 16 -7.90 10.56 -5.77
C LEU A 16 -8.94 10.81 -6.88
N PRO A 17 -9.90 11.72 -6.65
CA PRO A 17 -10.92 12.04 -7.64
C PRO A 17 -10.29 12.61 -8.92
N GLY A 18 -10.76 12.13 -10.08
CA GLY A 18 -10.28 12.58 -11.40
C GLY A 18 -9.22 11.68 -12.03
N LEU A 19 -8.73 10.67 -11.31
CA LEU A 19 -7.86 9.63 -11.84
C LEU A 19 -8.69 8.40 -12.22
N ASN A 20 -8.81 8.09 -13.52
CA ASN A 20 -9.60 6.94 -14.00
C ASN A 20 -8.82 5.63 -14.04
N ASP A 21 -7.50 5.69 -14.04
CA ASP A 21 -6.62 4.51 -14.18
C ASP A 21 -6.25 3.87 -12.84
N HIS A 22 -6.60 4.48 -11.71
CA HIS A 22 -6.28 3.99 -10.38
C HIS A 22 -7.51 3.43 -9.67
N VAL A 23 -7.39 2.20 -9.15
CA VAL A 23 -8.45 1.51 -8.41
C VAL A 23 -8.12 1.43 -6.93
N LYS A 24 -9.17 1.34 -6.10
CA LYS A 24 -9.00 1.08 -4.67
C LYS A 24 -8.26 -0.24 -4.46
N LYS A 25 -7.27 -0.25 -3.58
CA LYS A 25 -6.48 -1.44 -3.28
C LYS A 25 -6.05 -1.49 -1.82
N VAL A 26 -5.73 -2.70 -1.36
CA VAL A 26 -5.32 -2.98 0.02
C VAL A 26 -3.98 -3.68 -0.03
N LEU A 27 -3.01 -3.09 0.67
CA LEU A 27 -1.64 -3.57 0.75
C LEU A 27 -1.25 -3.78 2.19
N TYR A 28 -0.22 -4.58 2.41
CA TYR A 28 0.41 -4.79 3.69
C TYR A 28 1.86 -4.40 3.57
N TRP A 29 2.27 -3.45 4.39
CA TRP A 29 3.61 -2.89 4.39
C TRP A 29 4.31 -3.19 5.71
N ASN A 30 5.55 -3.65 5.61
CA ASN A 30 6.46 -3.86 6.73
C ASN A 30 7.68 -2.95 6.58
N PRO A 31 7.78 -1.85 7.35
CA PRO A 31 8.90 -0.91 7.27
C PRO A 31 10.24 -1.52 7.70
N ASP A 32 10.22 -2.46 8.65
CA ASP A 32 11.43 -3.10 9.18
C ASP A 32 12.06 -4.04 8.13
N ALA A 33 11.22 -4.77 7.40
CA ALA A 33 11.64 -5.69 6.35
C ALA A 33 11.79 -5.03 4.96
N ALA A 34 11.40 -3.75 4.82
CA ALA A 34 11.23 -3.09 3.52
C ALA A 34 10.31 -3.88 2.57
N GLU A 35 9.27 -4.52 3.12
CA GLU A 35 8.43 -5.46 2.39
C GLU A 35 7.03 -4.88 2.13
N LEU A 36 6.53 -5.06 0.92
CA LEU A 36 5.18 -4.65 0.51
C LEU A 36 4.53 -5.83 -0.21
N ILE A 37 3.37 -6.27 0.29
CA ILE A 37 2.61 -7.37 -0.28
C ILE A 37 1.13 -7.01 -0.40
N GLY A 38 0.38 -7.78 -1.19
CA GLY A 38 -1.05 -7.56 -1.42
C GLY A 38 -1.39 -7.23 -2.86
N ASP A 39 -2.67 -6.92 -3.09
CA ASP A 39 -3.19 -6.68 -4.43
C ASP A 39 -2.73 -5.31 -4.96
N GLY A 40 -1.92 -5.33 -6.01
CA GLY A 40 -1.30 -4.13 -6.57
C GLY A 40 0.05 -3.74 -5.93
N ALA A 41 0.67 -4.62 -5.13
CA ALA A 41 2.00 -4.36 -4.56
C ALA A 41 3.06 -4.13 -5.65
N GLU A 42 3.03 -4.91 -6.73
CA GLU A 42 3.95 -4.76 -7.87
C GLU A 42 3.83 -3.39 -8.55
N GLU A 43 2.61 -2.89 -8.73
CA GLU A 43 2.36 -1.55 -9.28
C GLU A 43 2.96 -0.47 -8.37
N ILE A 44 2.72 -0.56 -7.06
CA ILE A 44 3.27 0.40 -6.11
C ILE A 44 4.81 0.32 -6.06
N LEU A 45 5.39 -0.88 -6.13
CA LEU A 45 6.84 -1.05 -6.21
C LEU A 45 7.42 -0.40 -7.48
N GLN A 46 6.73 -0.49 -8.61
CA GLN A 46 7.13 0.23 -9.83
C GLN A 46 7.05 1.75 -9.65
N MET A 47 5.98 2.26 -9.03
CA MET A 47 5.85 3.70 -8.72
C MET A 47 6.99 4.19 -7.82
N ILE A 48 7.38 3.39 -6.82
CA ILE A 48 8.52 3.67 -5.94
C ILE A 48 9.82 3.73 -6.74
N GLN A 49 10.07 2.76 -7.62
CA GLN A 49 11.28 2.75 -8.46
C GLN A 49 11.36 3.97 -9.39
N ILE A 50 10.22 4.36 -9.99
CA ILE A 50 10.15 5.56 -10.83
C ILE A 50 10.49 6.79 -10.00
N ALA A 51 9.86 6.94 -8.83
CA ALA A 51 10.08 8.09 -7.95
C ALA A 51 11.54 8.16 -7.43
N GLN A 52 12.16 7.01 -7.13
CA GLN A 52 13.58 6.92 -6.77
C GLN A 52 14.50 7.30 -7.95
N LYS A 53 14.13 6.92 -9.18
CA LYS A 53 14.92 7.24 -10.38
C LYS A 53 14.83 8.72 -10.75
N ASP A 54 13.65 9.32 -10.63
CA ASP A 54 13.47 10.77 -10.79
C ASP A 54 14.17 11.55 -9.67
N GLY A 55 14.28 10.94 -8.47
CA GLY A 55 15.03 11.47 -7.34
C GLY A 55 14.31 12.58 -6.56
N PHE A 56 13.19 13.10 -7.09
CA PHE A 56 12.36 14.11 -6.45
C PHE A 56 10.88 13.94 -6.81
N ILE A 57 9.99 14.40 -5.94
CA ILE A 57 8.55 14.51 -6.21
C ILE A 57 8.19 15.94 -6.58
N ASN A 58 7.52 16.14 -7.72
CA ASN A 58 6.96 17.44 -8.12
C ASN A 58 5.66 17.74 -7.37
N GLY A 59 5.75 18.07 -6.07
CA GLY A 59 4.63 18.60 -5.30
C GLY A 59 4.57 20.12 -5.42
N SER A 60 3.46 20.68 -5.90
CA SER A 60 3.27 22.12 -6.19
C SER A 60 3.37 23.07 -4.98
N SER A 61 3.77 22.62 -3.79
CA SER A 61 3.91 23.48 -2.60
C SER A 61 4.89 22.97 -1.54
N ILE A 62 5.68 21.94 -1.79
CA ILE A 62 6.61 21.42 -0.77
C ILE A 62 7.98 21.22 -1.40
N SER A 63 8.97 21.88 -0.78
CA SER A 63 10.40 21.81 -1.02
C SER A 63 10.89 20.46 -1.52
N HIS A 64 11.85 20.50 -2.45
CA HIS A 64 12.63 19.36 -2.97
C HIS A 64 12.75 18.22 -1.94
N PHE A 65 11.99 17.14 -2.15
CA PHE A 65 11.94 16.02 -1.23
C PHE A 65 12.73 14.86 -1.84
N GLU A 66 13.92 14.60 -1.29
CA GLU A 66 14.80 13.53 -1.76
C GLU A 66 14.23 12.16 -1.36
N ILE A 67 14.11 11.26 -2.34
CA ILE A 67 13.60 9.91 -2.13
C ILE A 67 14.78 8.94 -2.13
N THR A 68 15.05 8.28 -0.99
CA THR A 68 16.18 7.33 -0.89
C THR A 68 15.73 5.91 -0.59
N SER A 69 14.87 5.72 0.40
CA SER A 69 14.48 4.39 0.92
C SER A 69 13.00 4.38 1.31
N PRO A 70 12.07 4.45 0.34
CA PRO A 70 10.65 4.65 0.62
C PRO A 70 10.02 3.54 1.44
N LEU A 71 10.43 2.30 1.18
CA LEU A 71 9.92 1.13 1.91
C LEU A 71 10.37 1.08 3.37
N ASN A 72 11.38 1.87 3.77
CA ASN A 72 11.84 1.96 5.16
C ASN A 72 11.41 3.26 5.84
N LYS A 73 11.02 4.27 5.07
CA LYS A 73 10.71 5.62 5.56
C LYS A 73 9.25 5.96 5.28
N PRO A 74 8.38 5.96 6.31
CA PRO A 74 6.95 6.22 6.14
C PRO A 74 6.64 7.53 5.40
N SER A 75 7.42 8.58 5.66
CA SER A 75 7.26 9.89 5.02
C SER A 75 7.51 9.85 3.51
N GLU A 76 8.52 9.09 3.06
CA GLU A 76 8.84 8.92 1.64
C GLU A 76 7.79 8.10 0.92
N LEU A 77 7.35 6.98 1.50
CA LEU A 77 6.26 6.18 0.95
C LEU A 77 4.96 6.99 0.85
N ALA A 78 4.62 7.73 1.90
CA ALA A 78 3.44 8.58 1.91
C ALA A 78 3.52 9.69 0.85
N ALA A 79 4.67 10.34 0.67
CA ALA A 79 4.86 11.36 -0.36
C ALA A 79 4.63 10.81 -1.78
N ILE A 80 5.08 9.59 -2.06
CA ILE A 80 4.86 8.93 -3.36
C ILE A 80 3.37 8.63 -3.54
N LEU A 81 2.75 7.96 -2.57
CA LEU A 81 1.38 7.47 -2.67
C LEU A 81 0.35 8.60 -2.67
N THR A 82 0.55 9.67 -1.90
CA THR A 82 -0.38 10.81 -1.79
C THR A 82 -0.55 11.63 -3.06
N GLN A 83 0.30 11.42 -4.06
CA GLN A 83 0.11 12.00 -5.40
C GLN A 83 -1.06 11.36 -6.16
N TYR A 84 -1.45 10.13 -5.79
CA TYR A 84 -2.42 9.33 -6.54
C TYR A 84 -3.54 8.78 -5.66
N TYR A 85 -3.30 8.60 -4.35
CA TYR A 85 -4.21 7.95 -3.43
C TYR A 85 -4.35 8.71 -2.11
N TRP A 86 -5.54 8.68 -1.51
CA TRP A 86 -5.70 8.81 -0.07
C TRP A 86 -5.27 7.50 0.60
N ILE A 87 -4.48 7.62 1.66
CA ILE A 87 -3.89 6.49 2.38
C ILE A 87 -4.58 6.37 3.73
N VAL A 88 -5.14 5.20 4.04
CA VAL A 88 -5.70 4.87 5.34
C VAL A 88 -4.84 3.77 5.97
N PRO A 89 -3.93 4.11 6.91
CA PRO A 89 -3.05 3.13 7.56
C PRO A 89 -3.71 2.52 8.80
N GLU A 90 -3.59 1.20 8.95
CA GLU A 90 -4.05 0.45 10.12
C GLU A 90 -2.97 -0.56 10.57
N PRO A 91 -2.51 -0.54 11.83
CA PRO A 91 -1.54 -1.50 12.34
C PRO A 91 -2.18 -2.89 12.46
N VAL A 92 -1.50 -3.92 11.93
CA VAL A 92 -1.98 -5.32 11.94
C VAL A 92 -0.88 -6.26 12.46
N MET A 93 -1.28 -7.40 13.03
CA MET A 93 -0.31 -8.38 13.54
C MET A 93 0.41 -9.11 12.41
N GLU A 94 -0.34 -9.42 11.35
CA GLU A 94 0.12 -10.13 10.17
C GLU A 94 -0.75 -9.74 8.97
N PRO A 95 -0.25 -9.92 7.73
CA PRO A 95 -1.04 -9.74 6.54
C PRO A 95 -2.20 -10.72 6.51
N VAL A 96 -3.42 -10.22 6.38
CA VAL A 96 -4.58 -11.09 6.19
C VAL A 96 -4.55 -11.53 4.73
N SER A 97 -4.37 -12.83 4.50
CA SER A 97 -4.73 -13.41 3.21
C SER A 97 -6.24 -13.32 3.11
N GLU A 98 -6.78 -12.26 2.50
CA GLU A 98 -8.14 -12.29 1.98
C GLU A 98 -8.16 -13.35 0.88
N SER A 99 -8.26 -14.62 1.29
CA SER A 99 -8.83 -15.65 0.45
C SER A 99 -10.20 -15.11 0.08
N ILE A 100 -10.33 -14.69 -1.17
CA ILE A 100 -11.58 -14.36 -1.85
C ILE A 100 -12.62 -15.41 -1.43
N ASN A 101 -13.38 -15.10 -0.38
CA ASN A 101 -14.62 -15.79 -0.09
C ASN A 101 -15.55 -15.32 -1.19
N GLN A 102 -15.55 -16.00 -2.33
CA GLN A 102 -16.61 -15.88 -3.32
C GLN A 102 -17.91 -16.25 -2.59
N PRO A 103 -18.85 -15.31 -2.36
CA PRO A 103 -20.16 -15.68 -1.86
C PRO A 103 -20.92 -16.26 -3.04
N GLY A 104 -20.74 -17.57 -3.29
CA GLY A 104 -21.28 -18.20 -4.50
C GLY A 104 -21.43 -19.71 -4.48
N LEU A 105 -21.26 -20.39 -3.34
CA LEU A 105 -21.51 -21.83 -3.22
C LEU A 105 -22.28 -22.15 -1.93
N ALA A 106 -23.36 -21.41 -1.69
CA ALA A 106 -24.44 -21.91 -0.85
C ALA A 106 -25.47 -22.59 -1.77
N GLU A 107 -25.83 -23.82 -1.41
CA GLU A 107 -27.06 -24.51 -1.83
C GLU A 107 -27.18 -25.03 -3.27
N MET A 108 -26.47 -26.12 -3.60
CA MET A 108 -27.01 -27.17 -4.48
C MET A 108 -26.51 -28.56 -4.07
N GLN A 109 -26.93 -29.03 -2.91
CA GLN A 109 -27.01 -30.47 -2.61
C GLN A 109 -28.45 -30.81 -2.21
N PHE A 110 -29.32 -30.80 -3.20
CA PHE A 110 -30.49 -31.68 -3.21
C PHE A 110 -30.25 -32.69 -4.33
N HIS A 111 -30.03 -33.95 -3.97
CA HIS A 111 -30.60 -35.14 -4.59
C HIS A 111 -30.24 -36.37 -3.76
#